data_AF-A0A841NDX0-F1
#
_entry.id   AF-A0A841NDX0-F1
#
_cell.length_a   1.000
_cell.length_b   1.000
_cell.length_c   1.000
_cell.angle_alpha   90.00
_cell.angle_beta   90.00
_cell.angle_gamma   90.00
#
_symmetry.space_group_name_H-M   'P 1'
#
loop_
_entity.id
_entity.type
_entity.pdbx_description
1 polymer ?
#
loop_
_entity_poly.entity_id
_entity_poly.type
_entity_poly.pdbx_seq_one_letter_code
_entity_poly.pdbx_strand_id
1 'polypeptide(L)'
;MEKKVFKYKIVKVVVIIFNFFSLLLFGFGAFDTYNLFKSEHDNTSPGEYFVFVLALLICLLSFVSLIMVLIKSSKSIRILNIFYGFVVTLFLASMLIQVFETTEKDTPLSDYLILAGLICTFSFLIILINKYKYRQVQYENIENLGKHND
;
A
#
# COMPACT_ATOMS: atom_id res chain seq x y z
N MET A 1 4.33 33.89 10.53
CA MET A 1 4.85 32.74 9.75
C MET A 1 4.29 31.45 10.38
N GLU A 2 3.10 30.96 9.99
CA GLU A 2 2.45 29.82 10.69
C GLU A 2 1.96 28.68 9.78
N LYS A 3 2.31 28.67 8.49
CA LYS A 3 1.73 27.71 7.53
C LYS A 3 2.40 26.33 7.45
N LYS A 4 3.41 26.04 8.28
CA LYS A 4 4.20 24.79 8.11
C LYS A 4 3.66 23.58 8.90
N VAL A 5 2.97 23.78 10.04
CA VAL A 5 2.47 22.67 10.88
C VAL A 5 1.26 21.97 10.25
N PHE A 6 0.37 22.71 9.58
CA PHE A 6 -0.85 22.16 8.96
C PHE A 6 -0.58 21.17 7.80
N LYS A 7 0.50 21.38 7.03
CA LYS A 7 0.78 20.59 5.82
C LYS A 7 1.12 19.12 6.13
N TYR A 8 1.78 18.87 7.26
CA TYR A 8 2.16 17.51 7.67
C TYR A 8 1.00 16.74 8.31
N LYS A 9 0.06 17.45 8.98
CA LYS A 9 -1.14 16.84 9.54
C LYS A 9 -2.07 16.31 8.44
N ILE A 10 -2.19 17.04 7.33
CA ILE A 10 -2.97 16.61 6.15
C ILE A 10 -2.37 15.36 5.53
N VAL A 11 -1.05 15.30 5.28
CA VAL A 11 -0.40 14.11 4.70
C VAL A 11 -0.62 12.89 5.59
N LYS A 12 -0.50 13.03 6.91
CA LYS A 12 -0.79 11.94 7.85
C LYS A 12 -2.24 11.44 7.73
N VAL A 13 -3.21 12.35 7.67
CA VAL A 13 -4.64 11.99 7.53
C VAL A 13 -4.89 11.28 6.22
N VAL A 14 -4.34 11.77 5.11
CA VAL A 14 -4.45 11.13 3.79
C VAL A 14 -3.89 9.71 3.82
N VAL A 15 -2.72 9.51 4.43
CA VAL A 15 -2.10 8.19 4.59
C VAL A 15 -2.98 7.25 5.42
N ILE A 16 -3.56 7.73 6.53
CA ILE A 16 -4.46 6.93 7.36
C ILE A 16 -5.70 6.50 6.57
N ILE A 17 -6.36 7.45 5.90
CA ILE A 17 -7.58 7.17 5.12
C ILE A 17 -7.27 6.17 4.00
N PHE A 18 -6.20 6.39 3.25
CA PHE A 18 -5.83 5.52 2.13
C PHE A 18 -5.43 4.11 2.59
N ASN A 19 -4.69 4.01 3.70
CA ASN A 19 -4.29 2.73 4.25
C ASN A 19 -5.47 1.98 4.87
N PHE A 20 -6.40 2.69 5.52
CA PHE A 20 -7.66 2.11 5.98
C PHE A 20 -8.52 1.61 4.81
N PHE A 21 -8.63 2.38 3.73
CA PHE A 21 -9.33 1.96 2.52
C PHE A 21 -8.69 0.71 1.91
N SER A 22 -7.35 0.66 1.85
CA SER A 22 -6.63 -0.50 1.34
C SER A 22 -6.84 -1.74 2.23
N LEU A 23 -6.86 -1.57 3.55
CA LEU A 23 -7.17 -2.66 4.49
C LEU A 23 -8.55 -3.26 4.20
N LEU A 24 -9.56 -2.42 3.99
CA LEU A 24 -10.89 -2.88 3.63
C LEU A 24 -10.87 -3.60 2.27
N LEU A 25 -10.23 -3.02 1.26
CA LEU A 25 -10.19 -3.57 -0.09
C LEU A 25 -9.52 -4.95 -0.13
N PHE A 26 -8.34 -5.09 0.47
CA PHE A 26 -7.63 -6.37 0.52
C PHE A 26 -8.27 -7.35 1.51
N GLY A 27 -8.86 -6.86 2.61
CA GLY A 27 -9.59 -7.69 3.56
C GLY A 27 -10.85 -8.31 2.97
N PHE A 28 -11.67 -7.52 2.29
CA PHE A 28 -12.85 -8.01 1.57
C PHE A 28 -12.45 -8.92 0.40
N GLY A 29 -11.45 -8.53 -0.39
CA GLY A 29 -10.97 -9.36 -1.51
C GLY A 29 -10.47 -10.73 -1.05
N ALA A 30 -9.70 -10.79 0.04
CA ALA A 30 -9.25 -12.05 0.62
C ALA A 30 -10.42 -12.88 1.16
N PHE A 31 -11.39 -12.25 1.85
CA PHE A 31 -12.56 -12.95 2.37
C PHE A 31 -13.43 -13.55 1.25
N ASP A 32 -13.64 -12.79 0.18
CA ASP A 32 -14.42 -13.22 -0.98
C ASP A 32 -13.73 -14.40 -1.69
N THR A 33 -12.42 -14.28 -1.93
CA THR A 33 -11.61 -15.35 -2.53
C THR A 33 -11.63 -16.62 -1.67
N TYR A 34 -11.58 -16.49 -0.34
CA TYR A 34 -11.69 -17.62 0.57
C TYR A 34 -13.06 -18.31 0.47
N ASN A 35 -14.16 -17.55 0.37
CA ASN A 35 -15.48 -18.14 0.19
C ASN A 35 -15.60 -18.87 -1.14
N LEU A 36 -15.02 -18.31 -2.20
CA LEU A 36 -14.96 -18.94 -3.52
C LEU A 36 -14.25 -20.31 -3.47
N PHE A 37 -13.07 -20.37 -2.82
CA PHE A 37 -12.31 -21.61 -2.66
C PHE A 37 -13.04 -22.66 -1.81
N LYS A 38 -13.84 -22.20 -0.85
CA LYS A 38 -14.67 -23.08 -0.03
C LYS A 38 -15.82 -23.69 -0.86
N SER A 39 -16.38 -22.97 -1.82
CA SER A 39 -17.46 -23.45 -2.68
C SER A 39 -16.98 -24.28 -3.88
N GLU A 40 -15.78 -24.01 -4.42
CA GLU A 40 -15.29 -24.59 -5.69
C GLU A 40 -13.99 -25.41 -5.50
N HIS A 41 -13.89 -26.16 -4.40
CA HIS A 41 -12.65 -26.75 -3.90
C HIS A 41 -11.83 -27.58 -4.92
N ASP A 42 -12.47 -28.15 -5.94
CA ASP A 42 -11.82 -29.01 -6.94
C ASP A 42 -11.24 -28.27 -8.16
N ASN A 43 -11.56 -26.99 -8.37
CA ASN A 43 -11.17 -26.23 -9.57
C ASN A 43 -10.18 -25.08 -9.33
N THR A 44 -9.71 -24.89 -8.09
CA THR A 44 -8.85 -23.77 -7.75
C THR A 44 -7.45 -23.92 -8.34
N SER A 45 -7.00 -22.96 -9.14
CA SER A 45 -5.67 -23.02 -9.76
C SER A 45 -4.56 -22.67 -8.74
N PRO A 46 -3.31 -23.14 -8.94
CA PRO A 46 -2.18 -22.73 -8.12
C PRO A 46 -1.95 -21.20 -8.12
N GLY A 47 -2.28 -20.52 -9.22
CA GLY A 47 -2.19 -19.07 -9.36
C GLY A 47 -3.16 -18.35 -8.43
N GLU A 48 -4.39 -18.85 -8.30
CA GLU A 48 -5.40 -18.30 -7.40
C GLU A 48 -4.98 -18.43 -5.92
N TYR A 49 -4.43 -19.57 -5.52
CA TYR A 49 -3.86 -19.75 -4.17
C TYR A 49 -2.72 -18.77 -3.89
N PHE A 50 -1.83 -18.56 -4.86
CA PHE A 50 -0.74 -17.60 -4.74
C PHE A 50 -1.27 -16.18 -4.53
N VAL A 51 -2.25 -15.76 -5.34
CA VAL A 51 -2.89 -14.45 -5.22
C VAL A 51 -3.59 -14.29 -3.87
N PHE A 52 -4.29 -15.31 -3.39
CA PHE A 52 -4.96 -15.30 -2.09
C PHE A 52 -3.96 -15.10 -0.93
N VAL A 53 -2.90 -15.91 -0.88
CA VAL A 53 -1.87 -15.81 0.16
C VAL A 53 -1.21 -14.43 0.15
N LEU A 54 -0.92 -13.90 -1.05
CA LEU A 54 -0.29 -12.60 -1.21
C LEU A 54 -1.23 -11.45 -0.82
N ALA A 55 -2.52 -11.54 -1.14
CA ALA A 55 -3.54 -10.60 -0.70
C ALA A 55 -3.70 -10.61 0.83
N LEU A 56 -3.67 -11.78 1.47
CA LEU A 56 -3.73 -11.93 2.92
C LEU A 56 -2.50 -11.31 3.59
N LEU A 57 -1.31 -11.55 3.03
CA LEU A 57 -0.06 -10.91 3.49
C LEU A 57 -0.14 -9.38 3.40
N ILE A 58 -0.65 -8.85 2.29
CA ILE A 58 -0.84 -7.40 2.09
C ILE A 58 -1.85 -6.83 3.09
N CYS A 59 -2.94 -7.54 3.36
CA CYS A 59 -3.94 -7.15 4.35
C CYS A 59 -3.32 -7.04 5.76
N LEU A 60 -2.55 -8.05 6.18
CA LEU A 60 -1.83 -8.02 7.46
C LEU A 60 -0.80 -6.88 7.50
N LEU A 61 -0.07 -6.65 6.41
CA LEU A 61 0.90 -5.55 6.34
C LEU A 61 0.23 -4.18 6.43
N SER A 62 -0.93 -4.02 5.77
CA SER A 62 -1.76 -2.80 5.85
C SER A 62 -2.22 -2.55 7.28
N PHE A 63 -2.67 -3.59 7.99
CA PHE A 63 -3.08 -3.49 9.39
C PHE A 63 -1.93 -3.07 10.31
N VAL A 64 -0.77 -3.73 10.20
CA VAL A 64 0.43 -3.38 10.98
C VAL A 64 0.89 -1.95 10.66
N SER A 65 0.85 -1.57 9.38
CA SER A 65 1.19 -0.23 8.92
C SER A 65 0.27 0.83 9.52
N LEU A 66 -1.04 0.57 9.53
CA LEU A 66 -2.04 1.46 10.11
C LEU A 66 -1.79 1.69 11.61
N ILE A 67 -1.56 0.61 12.37
CA ILE A 67 -1.21 0.68 13.81
C ILE A 67 0.05 1.54 14.01
N MET A 68 1.10 1.30 13.22
CA MET A 68 2.35 2.04 13.32
C MET A 68 2.19 3.54 13.02
N VAL A 69 1.33 3.91 12.06
CA VAL A 69 1.00 5.31 11.77
C VAL A 69 0.22 5.96 12.93
N LEU A 70 -0.68 5.21 13.57
CA LEU A 70 -1.46 5.69 14.73
C LEU A 70 -0.56 5.94 15.94
N ILE A 71 0.33 4.99 16.25
CA ILE A 71 1.30 5.07 17.36
C ILE A 71 2.42 6.10 17.10
N LYS A 72 2.50 6.68 15.89
CA LYS A 72 3.54 7.64 15.47
C LYS A 72 4.96 7.06 15.57
N SER A 73 5.11 5.76 15.29
CA SER A 73 6.43 5.11 15.32
C SER A 73 7.34 5.63 14.19
N SER A 74 8.63 5.82 14.49
CA SER A 74 9.65 6.21 13.49
C SER A 74 9.83 5.18 12.37
N LYS A 75 9.46 3.93 12.64
CA LYS A 75 9.51 2.82 11.67
C LYS A 75 8.29 2.76 10.75
N SER A 76 7.24 3.53 11.03
CA SER A 76 5.97 3.52 10.28
C SER A 76 6.17 3.72 8.78
N ILE A 77 7.03 4.66 8.39
CA ILE A 77 7.28 4.97 6.97
C ILE A 77 7.98 3.81 6.24
N ARG A 78 8.89 3.10 6.93
CA ARG A 78 9.56 1.94 6.33
C ARG A 78 8.55 0.83 6.04
N ILE A 79 7.67 0.55 7.00
CA ILE A 79 6.62 -0.48 6.85
C ILE A 79 5.62 -0.08 5.76
N LEU A 80 5.24 1.20 5.70
CA LEU A 80 4.33 1.72 4.68
C LEU A 80 4.91 1.62 3.27
N ASN A 81 6.21 1.87 3.10
CA ASN A 81 6.90 1.64 1.82
C ASN A 81 6.96 0.16 1.44
N ILE A 82 7.21 -0.74 2.40
CA ILE A 82 7.19 -2.20 2.16
C ILE A 82 5.79 -2.60 1.71
N PHE A 83 4.74 -2.12 2.38
CA PHE A 83 3.34 -2.35 2.02
C PHE A 83 3.05 -1.94 0.57
N TYR A 84 3.36 -0.70 0.19
CA TYR A 84 3.13 -0.26 -1.19
C TYR A 84 3.99 -1.00 -2.21
N GLY A 85 5.22 -1.38 -1.84
CA GLY A 85 6.06 -2.23 -2.67
C GLY A 85 5.38 -3.57 -2.98
N PHE A 86 4.84 -4.24 -1.95
CA PHE A 86 4.09 -5.48 -2.14
C PHE A 86 2.84 -5.29 -3.00
N VAL A 87 2.10 -4.19 -2.83
CA VAL A 87 0.93 -3.89 -3.67
C VAL A 87 1.33 -3.71 -5.14
N VAL A 88 2.41 -2.98 -5.42
CA VAL A 88 2.93 -2.83 -6.79
C VAL A 88 3.36 -4.18 -7.37
N THR A 89 4.06 -5.01 -6.58
CA THR A 89 4.45 -6.36 -7.00
C THR A 89 3.25 -7.24 -7.30
N LEU A 90 2.17 -7.15 -6.51
CA LEU A 90 0.93 -7.89 -6.79
C LEU A 90 0.34 -7.50 -8.16
N PHE A 91 0.26 -6.21 -8.46
CA PHE A 91 -0.27 -5.75 -9.75
C PHE A 91 0.63 -6.11 -10.94
N LEU A 92 1.95 -6.12 -10.75
CA LEU A 92 2.88 -6.59 -11.78
C LEU A 92 2.75 -8.10 -11.99
N ALA A 93 2.64 -8.87 -10.90
CA ALA A 93 2.44 -10.32 -10.98
C ALA A 93 1.11 -10.65 -11.68
N SER A 94 0.03 -9.93 -11.40
CA SER A 94 -1.26 -10.15 -12.07
C SER A 94 -1.18 -9.87 -13.58
N MET A 95 -0.44 -8.85 -14.01
CA MET A 95 -0.20 -8.61 -15.44
C MET A 95 0.57 -9.78 -16.08
N LEU A 96 1.61 -10.28 -15.41
CA LEU A 96 2.39 -11.41 -15.94
C LEU A 96 1.54 -12.67 -16.05
N ILE A 97 0.76 -13.00 -15.02
CA ILE A 97 -0.15 -14.16 -15.05
C ILE A 97 -1.11 -14.06 -16.23
N GLN A 98 -1.73 -12.90 -16.45
CA GLN A 98 -2.59 -12.68 -17.61
C GLN A 98 -1.84 -12.86 -18.94
N VAL A 99 -0.60 -12.38 -19.07
CA VAL A 99 0.16 -12.57 -20.32
C VAL A 99 0.50 -14.04 -20.58
N PHE A 100 0.74 -14.84 -19.54
CA PHE A 100 1.14 -16.24 -19.69
C PHE A 100 -0.03 -17.24 -19.76
N GLU A 101 -1.15 -16.99 -19.07
CA GLU A 101 -2.32 -17.88 -19.08
C GLU A 101 -3.28 -17.60 -20.24
N THR A 102 -3.31 -16.37 -20.77
CA THR A 102 -4.28 -16.00 -21.80
C THR A 102 -3.66 -16.19 -23.19
N THR A 103 -3.69 -17.42 -23.71
CA THR A 103 -3.26 -17.69 -25.09
C THR A 103 -4.27 -17.18 -26.14
N GLU A 104 -5.54 -16.91 -25.79
CA GLU A 104 -6.57 -16.52 -26.78
C GLU A 104 -7.75 -15.66 -26.25
N LYS A 105 -7.57 -14.70 -25.32
CA LYS A 105 -8.67 -13.76 -25.00
C LYS A 105 -8.22 -12.31 -25.04
N ASP A 106 -8.99 -11.53 -25.80
CA ASP A 106 -8.95 -10.07 -25.88
C ASP A 106 -9.17 -9.45 -24.50
N THR A 107 -8.13 -9.39 -23.66
CA THR A 107 -8.17 -8.59 -22.44
C THR A 107 -8.34 -7.14 -22.91
N PRO A 108 -9.45 -6.47 -22.54
CA PRO A 108 -9.72 -5.15 -23.07
C PRO A 108 -8.64 -4.18 -22.60
N LEU A 109 -8.19 -3.29 -23.49
CA LEU A 109 -7.14 -2.32 -23.20
C LEU A 109 -7.46 -1.44 -21.98
N SER A 110 -8.74 -1.30 -21.64
CA SER A 110 -9.21 -0.66 -20.40
C SER A 110 -8.59 -1.27 -19.14
N ASP A 111 -8.43 -2.59 -19.07
CA ASP A 111 -8.00 -3.28 -17.85
C ASP A 111 -6.51 -3.05 -17.60
N TYR A 112 -5.71 -3.07 -18.67
CA TYR A 112 -4.30 -2.66 -18.61
C TYR A 112 -4.13 -1.21 -18.19
N LEU A 113 -4.97 -0.30 -18.70
CA LEU A 113 -4.95 1.12 -18.30
C LEU A 113 -5.32 1.31 -16.82
N ILE A 114 -6.30 0.56 -16.32
CA ILE A 114 -6.67 0.58 -14.89
C ILE A 114 -5.51 0.11 -14.03
N LEU A 115 -4.90 -1.04 -14.36
CA LEU A 115 -3.74 -1.57 -13.65
C LEU A 115 -2.54 -0.60 -13.68
N ALA A 116 -2.24 -0.01 -14.84
CA ALA A 116 -1.20 0.99 -14.97
C ALA A 116 -1.48 2.23 -14.10
N GLY A 117 -2.72 2.71 -14.09
CA GLY A 117 -3.15 3.82 -13.24
C GLY A 117 -2.99 3.53 -11.74
N LEU A 118 -3.32 2.30 -11.31
CA LEU A 118 -3.10 1.85 -9.93
C LEU A 118 -1.61 1.84 -9.58
N ILE A 119 -0.76 1.25 -10.42
CA ILE A 119 0.70 1.22 -10.21
C ILE A 119 1.27 2.65 -10.10
N CYS A 120 0.84 3.56 -10.98
CA CYS A 120 1.24 4.96 -10.93
C CYS A 120 0.81 5.64 -9.62
N THR A 121 -0.41 5.36 -9.15
CA THR A 121 -0.95 5.92 -7.89
C THR A 121 -0.15 5.47 -6.68
N PHE A 122 0.15 4.17 -6.57
CA PHE A 122 0.95 3.62 -5.47
C PHE A 122 2.41 4.11 -5.54
N SER A 123 2.99 4.23 -6.73
CA SER A 123 4.33 4.80 -6.93
C SER A 123 4.40 6.27 -6.51
N PHE A 124 3.37 7.05 -6.85
CA PHE A 124 3.27 8.44 -6.43
C PHE A 124 3.16 8.58 -4.91
N LEU A 125 2.37 7.71 -4.25
CA LEU A 125 2.27 7.67 -2.79
C LEU A 125 3.62 7.39 -2.12
N ILE A 126 4.39 6.41 -2.65
CA ILE A 126 5.76 6.11 -2.17
C ILE A 126 6.64 7.36 -2.25
N ILE A 127 6.64 8.06 -3.40
CA ILE A 127 7.44 9.28 -3.59
C ILE A 127 7.00 10.38 -2.61
N LEU A 128 5.69 10.57 -2.47
CA LEU A 128 5.12 11.60 -1.61
C LEU A 128 5.55 11.38 -0.16
N ILE A 129 5.37 10.18 0.37
CA ILE A 129 5.70 9.84 1.75
C ILE A 129 7.20 9.94 2.01
N ASN A 130 8.04 9.45 1.10
CA ASN A 130 9.49 9.56 1.25
C ASN A 130 9.95 11.01 1.18
N LYS A 131 9.38 11.84 0.31
CA LYS A 131 9.69 13.28 0.23
C LYS A 131 9.37 14.01 1.54
N TYR A 132 8.29 13.65 2.22
CA TYR A 132 7.92 14.28 3.50
C TYR A 132 8.70 13.71 4.70
N LYS A 133 9.18 12.45 4.65
CA LYS A 133 10.06 11.85 5.66
C LYS A 133 11.34 12.67 5.90
N TYR A 134 12.06 13.01 4.83
CA TYR A 134 13.35 13.70 4.94
C TYR A 134 13.22 15.12 5.52
N ARG A 135 12.06 15.77 5.34
CA ARG A 135 11.80 17.06 5.99
C ARG A 135 11.57 16.92 7.48
N GLN A 136 11.00 15.82 7.96
CA GLN A 136 10.73 15.63 9.39
C GLN A 136 12.03 15.44 10.20
N VAL A 137 13.04 14.75 9.66
CA VAL A 137 14.38 14.61 10.27
C VAL A 137 15.10 15.96 10.39
N GLN A 138 14.85 16.89 9.47
CA GLN A 138 15.37 18.26 9.59
C GLN A 138 14.59 19.08 10.62
N TYR A 139 13.31 18.80 10.86
CA TYR A 139 12.49 19.51 11.85
C TYR A 139 12.81 19.12 13.29
N GLU A 140 13.08 17.84 13.55
CA GLU A 140 13.49 17.34 14.88
C GLU A 140 14.85 17.93 15.30
N ASN A 141 15.74 18.19 14.33
CA ASN A 141 17.02 18.87 14.58
C ASN A 141 16.90 20.40 14.78
N ILE A 142 15.86 21.04 14.25
CA ILE A 142 15.62 22.48 14.44
C ILE A 142 15.00 22.77 15.82
N GLU A 143 14.21 21.84 16.39
CA GLU A 143 13.72 21.97 17.78
C GLU A 143 14.84 21.84 18.83
N ASN A 144 16.01 21.30 18.48
CA ASN A 144 17.19 21.24 19.35
C ASN A 144 18.14 22.44 19.20
N LEU A 145 17.93 23.33 18.22
CA LEU A 145 18.76 24.51 17.94
C LEU A 145 18.49 25.70 18.89
N GLY A 146 18.21 25.41 20.17
CA GLY A 146 17.95 26.41 21.20
C GLY A 146 17.90 25.88 22.63
N LYS A 147 18.28 24.60 22.86
CA LYS A 147 18.37 23.98 24.20
C LYS A 147 19.82 23.78 24.65
N HIS A 148 20.74 24.65 24.22
CA HIS A 148 21.94 24.84 25.02
C HIS A 148 21.54 25.71 26.20
N ASN A 149 21.39 25.07 27.35
CA ASN A 149 21.42 25.76 28.63
C ASN A 149 22.81 26.38 28.74
N ASP A 150 22.88 27.70 28.56
CA ASP A 150 23.77 28.55 29.34
C ASP A 150 22.90 29.30 30.36
#